data_AF-A0A9D7S0U7-F1
#
_entry.id   AF-A0A9D7S0U7-F1
#
_cell.length_a   1.000
_cell.length_b   1.000
_cell.length_c   1.000
_cell.angle_alpha   90.00
_cell.angle_beta   90.00
_cell.angle_gamma   90.00
#
_symmetry.space_group_name_H-M   'P 1'
#
loop_
_entity.id
_entity.type
_entity.pdbx_description
1 polymer ?
#
loop_
_entity_poly.entity_id
_entity_poly.type
_entity_poly.pdbx_seq_one_letter_code
_entity_poly.pdbx_strand_id
1 'polypeptide(L)'
;MAAVAGLATFHGLSINTAGNGYTLAATSSGVTGATSSLFNITVGAAAQLAFGQQPTNAVANTAIAPAPTVRILDAGGNLTASTANVAIAIGANPGASTLSGTTPVAAVGGIATFSNLSLNNAGNGYTLTAASAGLTGTTSNAFNVACPPTVVSNGNDSGAASLRQAIIDACAGSTITFAPAVTTVTLTSAELLINKNLTIDGGAGVSVTRVAGSPDFRIFSVTGAATTVMLDSLTMSNGSANVGGVIRNQGISPFWMP
;
A
#
# COMPACT_ATOMS: atom_id res chain seq x y z
N MET A 1 39.17 9.25 -36.16
CA MET A 1 40.04 8.08 -36.38
C MET A 1 40.53 8.15 -37.81
N ALA A 2 41.84 8.05 -38.06
CA ALA A 2 42.36 8.02 -39.41
C ALA A 2 42.28 6.59 -39.95
N ALA A 3 41.88 6.42 -41.21
CA ALA A 3 42.03 5.16 -41.89
C ALA A 3 43.53 4.87 -42.08
N VAL A 4 43.97 3.64 -41.83
CA VAL A 4 45.33 3.18 -42.11
C VAL A 4 45.26 2.29 -43.34
N ALA A 5 45.98 2.67 -44.40
CA ALA A 5 45.91 2.01 -45.71
C ALA A 5 44.48 1.88 -46.26
N GLY A 6 43.64 2.91 -46.05
CA GLY A 6 42.24 2.92 -46.51
C GLY A 6 41.26 2.13 -45.63
N LEU A 7 41.72 1.52 -44.53
CA LEU A 7 40.88 0.78 -43.59
C LEU A 7 40.70 1.56 -42.27
N ALA A 8 39.45 1.73 -41.85
CA ALA A 8 39.09 2.21 -40.52
C ALA A 8 38.33 1.11 -39.77
N THR A 9 38.87 0.65 -38.63
CA THR A 9 38.27 -0.43 -37.83
C THR A 9 37.74 0.10 -36.50
N PHE A 10 36.43 -0.01 -36.30
CA PHE A 10 35.77 0.41 -35.08
C PHE A 10 35.60 -0.79 -34.15
N HIS A 11 36.23 -0.72 -32.98
CA HIS A 11 36.08 -1.71 -31.92
C HIS A 11 35.11 -1.18 -30.86
N GLY A 12 34.30 -2.07 -30.28
CA GLY A 12 33.42 -1.73 -29.16
C GLY A 12 32.14 -0.97 -29.52
N LEU A 13 31.73 -0.96 -30.79
CA LEU A 13 30.38 -0.50 -31.14
C LEU A 13 29.35 -1.46 -30.53
N SER A 14 28.36 -0.91 -29.82
CA SER A 14 27.27 -1.68 -29.23
C SER A 14 25.93 -0.96 -29.44
N ILE A 15 24.88 -1.74 -29.69
CA ILE A 15 23.49 -1.30 -29.74
C ILE A 15 22.72 -2.29 -28.87
N ASN A 16 22.14 -1.78 -27.78
CA ASN A 16 21.46 -2.64 -26.79
C ASN A 16 19.95 -2.67 -27.00
N THR A 17 19.38 -1.64 -27.63
CA THR A 17 17.95 -1.54 -27.85
C THR A 17 17.51 -2.55 -28.91
N ALA A 18 16.61 -3.45 -28.53
CA ALA A 18 15.98 -4.38 -29.47
C ALA A 18 15.16 -3.61 -30.51
N GLY A 19 15.27 -4.03 -31.76
CA GLY A 19 14.63 -3.36 -32.88
C GLY A 19 15.05 -3.96 -34.21
N ASN A 20 14.22 -3.74 -35.21
CA ASN A 20 14.46 -4.23 -36.57
C ASN A 20 14.93 -3.09 -37.47
N GLY A 21 15.77 -3.41 -38.45
CA GLY A 21 16.16 -2.47 -39.50
C GLY A 21 17.17 -1.40 -39.06
N TYR A 22 18.00 -1.70 -38.08
CA TYR A 22 19.17 -0.86 -37.78
C TYR A 22 20.12 -0.83 -38.98
N THR A 23 20.77 0.32 -39.16
CA THR A 23 21.89 0.51 -40.08
C THR A 23 22.99 1.29 -39.38
N LEU A 24 24.21 1.18 -39.90
CA LEU A 24 25.33 2.02 -39.53
C LEU A 24 25.67 2.93 -40.71
N ALA A 25 25.74 4.25 -40.46
CA ALA A 25 26.18 5.22 -41.44
C ALA A 25 27.65 5.59 -41.18
N ALA A 26 28.51 5.36 -42.18
CA ALA A 26 29.90 5.76 -42.16
C ALA A 26 30.10 7.03 -42.99
N THR A 27 30.71 8.05 -42.40
CA THR A 27 31.01 9.33 -43.08
C THR A 27 32.48 9.69 -42.93
N SER A 28 33.03 10.34 -43.94
CA SER A 28 34.39 10.89 -43.94
C SER A 28 34.42 12.15 -44.80
N SER A 29 35.19 13.16 -44.39
CA SER A 29 35.31 14.41 -45.14
C SER A 29 35.92 14.16 -46.52
N GLY A 30 35.26 14.64 -47.58
CA GLY A 30 35.74 14.49 -48.96
C GLY A 30 35.49 13.12 -49.58
N VAL A 31 34.76 12.21 -48.91
CA VAL A 31 34.38 10.89 -49.42
C VAL A 31 32.86 10.74 -49.31
N THR A 32 32.23 10.14 -50.32
CA THR A 32 30.81 9.80 -50.25
C THR A 32 30.60 8.78 -49.13
N GLY A 33 29.66 9.05 -48.22
CA GLY A 33 29.35 8.15 -47.12
C GLY A 33 28.75 6.82 -47.58
N ALA A 34 28.75 5.83 -46.70
CA ALA A 34 28.15 4.53 -46.94
C ALA A 34 27.19 4.17 -45.80
N THR A 35 26.12 3.45 -46.14
CA THR A 35 25.19 2.88 -45.15
C THR A 35 25.29 1.36 -45.21
N SER A 36 25.35 0.71 -44.05
CA SER A 36 25.35 -0.75 -43.98
C SER A 36 24.05 -1.36 -44.50
N SER A 37 24.05 -2.66 -44.74
CA SER A 37 22.81 -3.42 -44.82
C SER A 37 22.00 -3.30 -43.52
N LEU A 38 20.70 -3.57 -43.61
CA LEU A 38 19.82 -3.68 -42.45
C LEU A 38 20.27 -4.85 -41.57
N PHE A 39 20.17 -4.67 -40.25
CA PHE A 39 20.31 -5.73 -39.28
C PHE A 39 19.35 -5.50 -38.11
N ASN A 40 19.11 -6.54 -37.32
CA ASN A 40 18.20 -6.50 -36.18
C ASN A 40 18.99 -6.68 -34.89
N ILE A 41 18.50 -6.05 -33.82
CA ILE A 41 18.88 -6.36 -32.45
C ILE A 41 17.70 -7.11 -31.83
N THR A 42 17.93 -8.35 -31.43
CA THR A 42 16.89 -9.20 -30.83
C THR A 42 16.93 -9.11 -29.31
N VAL A 43 15.77 -9.29 -28.67
CA VAL A 43 15.69 -9.40 -27.21
C VAL A 43 16.48 -10.62 -26.73
N GLY A 44 17.31 -10.42 -25.71
CA GLY A 44 18.11 -11.47 -25.08
C GLY A 44 17.32 -12.31 -24.07
N ALA A 45 18.02 -13.23 -23.39
CA ALA A 45 17.44 -13.97 -22.27
C ALA A 45 17.10 -13.04 -21.10
N ALA A 46 16.04 -13.36 -20.36
CA ALA A 46 15.66 -12.62 -19.15
C ALA A 46 16.80 -12.62 -18.12
N ALA A 47 17.08 -11.46 -17.54
CA ALA A 47 18.20 -11.27 -16.63
C ALA A 47 17.85 -10.46 -15.37
N GLN A 48 16.88 -9.55 -15.45
CA GLN A 48 16.60 -8.61 -14.37
C GLN A 48 15.13 -8.19 -14.30
N LEU A 49 14.73 -7.73 -13.12
CA LEU A 49 13.42 -7.14 -12.85
C LEU A 49 13.53 -5.61 -12.74
N ALA A 50 12.48 -4.91 -13.16
CA ALA A 50 12.35 -3.47 -12.94
C ALA A 50 10.89 -3.10 -12.69
N PHE A 51 10.60 -2.21 -11.74
CA PHE A 51 9.24 -1.68 -11.58
C PHE A 51 8.86 -0.85 -12.82
N GLY A 52 7.72 -1.19 -13.44
CA GLY A 52 7.13 -0.42 -14.54
C GLY A 52 6.24 0.69 -13.99
N GLN A 53 5.13 0.30 -13.38
CA GLN A 53 4.33 1.16 -12.52
C GLN A 53 4.84 1.03 -11.09
N GLN A 54 5.38 2.12 -10.55
CA GLN A 54 5.78 2.21 -9.15
C GLN A 54 4.55 2.19 -8.24
N PRO A 55 4.63 1.63 -7.02
CA PRO A 55 3.63 1.88 -6.00
C PRO A 55 3.58 3.37 -5.69
N THR A 56 2.36 3.84 -5.41
CA THR A 56 2.06 5.21 -5.02
C THR A 56 1.58 5.24 -3.57
N ASN A 57 1.45 6.44 -3.01
CA ASN A 57 0.87 6.59 -1.69
C ASN A 57 -0.52 5.96 -1.64
N ALA A 58 -0.78 5.22 -0.57
CA ALA A 58 -2.02 4.47 -0.38
C ALA A 58 -2.61 4.73 1.00
N VAL A 59 -3.81 4.24 1.23
CA VAL A 59 -4.45 4.20 2.56
C VAL A 59 -4.36 2.77 3.08
N ALA A 60 -4.16 2.62 4.39
CA ALA A 60 -4.10 1.28 4.99
C ALA A 60 -5.37 0.46 4.64
N ASN A 61 -5.18 -0.85 4.44
CA ASN A 61 -6.22 -1.80 4.01
C ASN A 61 -6.89 -1.49 2.65
N THR A 62 -6.40 -0.50 1.91
CA THR A 62 -6.85 -0.17 0.56
C THR A 62 -5.81 -0.64 -0.45
N ALA A 63 -6.27 -1.14 -1.61
CA ALA A 63 -5.37 -1.53 -2.69
C ALA A 63 -4.54 -0.34 -3.17
N ILE A 64 -3.25 -0.56 -3.43
CA ILE A 64 -2.34 0.42 -4.01
C ILE A 64 -2.82 0.72 -5.44
N ALA A 65 -3.13 1.99 -5.72
CA ALA A 65 -3.65 2.44 -7.00
C ALA A 65 -2.87 3.67 -7.51
N PRO A 66 -2.39 3.69 -8.78
CA PRO A 66 -2.48 2.61 -9.78
C PRO A 66 -1.72 1.33 -9.39
N ALA A 67 -2.18 0.20 -9.92
CA ALA A 67 -1.63 -1.12 -9.61
C ALA A 67 -0.13 -1.20 -9.95
N PRO A 68 0.75 -1.59 -9.00
CA PRO A 68 2.16 -1.78 -9.29
C PRO A 68 2.38 -2.85 -10.36
N THR A 69 3.38 -2.64 -11.22
CA THR A 69 3.80 -3.63 -12.23
C THR A 69 5.30 -3.86 -12.19
N VAL A 70 5.73 -5.08 -12.48
CA VAL A 70 7.14 -5.47 -12.61
C VAL A 70 7.39 -6.00 -14.01
N ARG A 71 8.40 -5.45 -14.67
CA ARG A 71 8.88 -5.82 -15.99
C ARG A 71 10.05 -6.80 -15.87
N ILE A 72 10.06 -7.83 -16.71
CA ILE A 72 11.15 -8.79 -16.86
C ILE A 72 11.97 -8.38 -18.08
N LEU A 73 13.21 -7.93 -17.85
CA LEU A 73 14.09 -7.38 -18.87
C LEU A 73 15.28 -8.32 -19.13
N ASP A 74 15.84 -8.22 -20.34
CA ASP A 74 17.15 -8.80 -20.64
C ASP A 74 18.29 -7.95 -20.05
N ALA A 75 19.54 -8.39 -20.24
CA ALA A 75 20.73 -7.67 -19.76
C ALA A 75 20.91 -6.29 -20.43
N GLY A 76 20.33 -6.08 -21.62
CA GLY A 76 20.35 -4.81 -22.35
C GLY A 76 19.23 -3.84 -21.97
N GLY A 77 18.32 -4.25 -21.08
CA GLY A 77 17.16 -3.45 -20.65
C GLY A 77 15.92 -3.57 -21.55
N ASN A 78 15.90 -4.53 -22.48
CA ASN A 78 14.76 -4.77 -23.36
C ASN A 78 13.70 -5.62 -22.65
N LEU A 79 12.43 -5.31 -22.89
CA LEU A 79 11.33 -6.12 -22.35
C LEU A 79 11.29 -7.50 -23.02
N THR A 80 11.26 -8.54 -22.19
CA THR A 80 11.17 -9.94 -22.65
C THR A 80 9.72 -10.39 -22.81
N ALA A 81 9.50 -11.54 -23.44
CA ALA A 81 8.21 -12.23 -23.47
C ALA A 81 8.05 -13.25 -22.32
N SER A 82 8.90 -13.16 -21.28
CA SER A 82 8.89 -14.13 -20.17
C SER A 82 7.54 -14.20 -19.47
N THR A 83 7.17 -15.41 -19.05
CA THR A 83 5.96 -15.70 -18.27
C THR A 83 6.27 -16.10 -16.83
N ALA A 84 7.51 -15.90 -16.37
CA ALA A 84 7.94 -16.29 -15.04
C ALA A 84 7.10 -15.64 -13.93
N ASN A 85 6.97 -16.34 -12.81
CA ASN A 85 6.35 -15.82 -11.61
C ASN A 85 7.24 -14.76 -10.95
N VAL A 86 6.66 -13.60 -10.64
CA VAL A 86 7.28 -12.53 -9.87
C VAL A 86 6.59 -12.45 -8.51
N ALA A 87 7.38 -12.54 -7.44
CA ALA A 87 6.95 -12.36 -6.07
C ALA A 87 7.25 -10.93 -5.60
N ILE A 88 6.29 -10.34 -4.88
CA ILE A 88 6.46 -9.09 -4.15
C ILE A 88 6.57 -9.38 -2.65
N ALA A 89 7.48 -8.69 -1.97
CA ALA A 89 7.56 -8.59 -0.52
C ALA A 89 7.72 -7.12 -0.09
N ILE A 90 7.55 -6.86 1.21
CA ILE A 90 7.87 -5.54 1.78
C ILE A 90 9.40 -5.44 1.92
N GLY A 91 9.97 -4.35 1.42
CA GLY A 91 11.35 -3.96 1.71
C GLY A 91 11.41 -3.21 3.03
N ALA A 92 11.46 -1.88 2.99
CA ALA A 92 11.34 -1.04 4.18
C ALA A 92 9.92 -1.16 4.75
N ASN A 93 9.82 -1.51 6.04
CA ASN A 93 8.55 -1.75 6.74
C ASN A 93 8.41 -0.88 8.02
N PRO A 94 8.38 0.46 7.90
CA PRO A 94 8.42 1.37 9.04
C PRO A 94 7.23 1.26 9.99
N GLY A 95 6.05 0.87 9.49
CA GLY A 95 4.85 0.69 10.31
C GLY A 95 4.56 -0.76 10.70
N ALA A 96 5.52 -1.68 10.54
CA ALA A 96 5.36 -3.11 10.82
C ALA A 96 4.09 -3.70 10.18
N SER A 97 3.84 -3.30 8.93
CA SER A 97 2.68 -3.74 8.15
C SER A 97 2.84 -5.16 7.65
N THR A 98 1.70 -5.79 7.36
CA THR A 98 1.56 -7.02 6.61
C THR A 98 1.12 -6.71 5.19
N LEU A 99 1.77 -7.33 4.21
CA LEU A 99 1.38 -7.27 2.80
C LEU A 99 0.24 -8.24 2.55
N SER A 100 -0.86 -7.72 2.02
CA SER A 100 -1.99 -8.50 1.52
C SER A 100 -2.08 -8.39 0.01
N GLY A 101 -2.80 -9.32 -0.63
CA GLY A 101 -2.98 -9.38 -2.08
C GLY A 101 -2.37 -10.63 -2.70
N THR A 102 -2.43 -10.72 -4.03
CA THR A 102 -1.96 -11.87 -4.80
C THR A 102 -0.48 -11.70 -5.13
N THR A 103 0.35 -12.57 -4.56
CA THR A 103 1.78 -12.71 -4.87
C THR A 103 2.20 -14.15 -4.58
N PRO A 104 2.93 -14.84 -5.47
CA PRO A 104 3.47 -14.34 -6.74
C PRO A 104 2.43 -14.23 -7.86
N VAL A 105 2.74 -13.44 -8.89
CA VAL A 105 1.94 -13.27 -10.13
C VAL A 105 2.78 -13.70 -11.34
N ALA A 106 2.20 -14.47 -12.26
CA ALA A 106 2.85 -14.82 -13.52
C ALA A 106 2.85 -13.62 -14.48
N ALA A 107 4.00 -13.35 -15.11
CA ALA A 107 4.09 -12.30 -16.11
C ALA A 107 3.33 -12.66 -17.39
N VAL A 108 2.77 -11.65 -18.06
CA VAL A 108 2.19 -11.76 -19.41
C VAL A 108 2.92 -10.77 -20.30
N GLY A 109 3.59 -11.26 -21.34
CA GLY A 109 4.45 -10.43 -22.19
C GLY A 109 5.56 -9.74 -21.40
N GLY A 110 6.14 -10.43 -20.41
CA GLY A 110 7.19 -9.89 -19.54
C GLY A 110 6.72 -8.90 -18.48
N ILE A 111 5.41 -8.70 -18.29
CA ILE A 111 4.88 -7.79 -17.27
C ILE A 111 4.01 -8.56 -16.27
N ALA A 112 4.39 -8.52 -14.99
CA ALA A 112 3.55 -8.97 -13.88
C ALA A 112 2.82 -7.77 -13.26
N THR A 113 1.49 -7.83 -13.18
CA THR A 113 0.64 -6.75 -12.65
C THR A 113 -0.01 -7.18 -11.34
N PHE A 114 0.15 -6.36 -10.29
CA PHE A 114 -0.32 -6.67 -8.96
C PHE A 114 -1.50 -5.76 -8.58
N SER A 115 -2.73 -6.20 -8.88
CA SER A 115 -3.94 -5.37 -8.82
C SER A 115 -4.56 -5.17 -7.43
N ASN A 116 -4.17 -5.97 -6.45
CA ASN A 116 -4.81 -6.04 -5.14
C ASN A 116 -3.81 -5.99 -3.97
N LEU A 117 -2.60 -5.49 -4.18
CA LEU A 117 -1.65 -5.32 -3.08
C LEU A 117 -2.13 -4.23 -2.13
N SER A 118 -2.11 -4.51 -0.83
CA SER A 118 -2.42 -3.53 0.21
C SER A 118 -1.53 -3.75 1.44
N LEU A 119 -1.36 -2.68 2.21
CA LEU A 119 -0.65 -2.67 3.48
C LEU A 119 -1.63 -2.29 4.59
N ASN A 120 -1.61 -2.99 5.70
CA ASN A 120 -2.59 -2.81 6.79
C ASN A 120 -2.21 -1.74 7.83
N ASN A 121 -0.99 -1.22 7.84
CA ASN A 121 -0.55 -0.22 8.81
C ASN A 121 -0.02 1.05 8.13
N ALA A 122 -0.38 2.21 8.69
CA ALA A 122 0.16 3.48 8.26
C ALA A 122 1.68 3.58 8.54
N GLY A 123 2.37 4.39 7.75
CA GLY A 123 3.82 4.62 7.86
C GLY A 123 4.37 5.31 6.63
N ASN A 124 5.49 6.02 6.81
CA ASN A 124 6.15 6.77 5.74
C ASN A 124 7.43 6.09 5.32
N GLY A 125 7.65 5.97 4.01
CA GLY A 125 8.88 5.38 3.47
C GLY A 125 8.85 3.85 3.30
N TYR A 126 7.68 3.27 3.06
CA TYR A 126 7.59 1.87 2.64
C TYR A 126 8.27 1.67 1.29
N THR A 127 8.87 0.51 1.08
CA THR A 127 9.28 0.04 -0.25
C THR A 127 8.78 -1.38 -0.48
N LEU A 128 8.63 -1.78 -1.74
CA LEU A 128 8.36 -3.15 -2.16
C LEU A 128 9.59 -3.73 -2.85
N THR A 129 9.89 -4.99 -2.60
CA THR A 129 10.91 -5.74 -3.33
C THR A 129 10.25 -6.72 -4.30
N ALA A 130 10.82 -6.85 -5.49
CA ALA A 130 10.38 -7.82 -6.48
C ALA A 130 11.47 -8.87 -6.71
N ALA A 131 11.08 -10.14 -6.71
CA ALA A 131 11.97 -11.27 -6.88
C ALA A 131 11.37 -12.32 -7.83
N SER A 132 12.24 -12.99 -8.58
CA SER A 132 11.89 -14.13 -9.43
C SER A 132 13.13 -15.03 -9.55
N ALA A 133 12.93 -16.34 -9.65
CA ALA A 133 14.03 -17.30 -9.64
C ALA A 133 14.99 -17.07 -10.82
N GLY A 134 16.28 -16.92 -10.53
CA GLY A 134 17.32 -16.72 -11.55
C GLY A 134 17.41 -15.32 -12.15
N LEU A 135 16.60 -14.35 -11.67
CA LEU A 135 16.63 -12.96 -12.13
C LEU A 135 17.15 -12.03 -11.03
N THR A 136 17.90 -11.00 -11.41
CA THR A 136 18.27 -9.92 -10.49
C THR A 136 17.02 -9.18 -10.04
N GLY A 137 16.76 -9.16 -8.73
CA GLY A 137 15.62 -8.49 -8.12
C GLY A 137 15.72 -6.96 -8.16
N THR A 138 14.66 -6.28 -7.73
CA THR A 138 14.60 -4.81 -7.69
C THR A 138 13.80 -4.32 -6.48
N THR A 139 14.00 -3.07 -6.11
CA THR A 139 13.27 -2.38 -5.03
C THR A 139 12.54 -1.17 -5.61
N SER A 140 11.30 -0.95 -5.17
CA SER A 140 10.50 0.20 -5.59
C SER A 140 11.05 1.51 -5.03
N ASN A 141 10.54 2.61 -5.56
CA ASN A 141 10.63 3.90 -4.87
C ASN A 141 9.89 3.82 -3.52
N ALA A 142 10.27 4.73 -2.62
CA ALA A 142 9.56 4.89 -1.34
C ALA A 142 8.15 5.46 -1.57
N PHE A 143 7.18 4.94 -0.82
CA PHE A 143 5.80 5.44 -0.79
C PHE A 143 5.26 5.43 0.65
N ASN A 144 4.20 6.19 0.88
CA ASN A 144 3.58 6.32 2.20
C ASN A 144 2.24 5.58 2.24
N VAL A 145 1.95 4.97 3.38
CA VAL A 145 0.63 4.46 3.71
C VAL A 145 0.03 5.38 4.75
N ALA A 146 -1.05 6.06 4.40
CA ALA A 146 -1.79 6.92 5.30
C ALA A 146 -2.77 6.11 6.15
N CYS A 147 -3.14 6.69 7.29
CA CYS A 147 -4.25 6.17 8.08
C CYS A 147 -5.58 6.36 7.34
N PRO A 148 -6.55 5.43 7.43
CA PRO A 148 -7.89 5.65 6.92
C PRO A 148 -8.59 6.85 7.57
N PRO A 149 -9.47 7.56 6.85
CA PRO A 149 -10.31 8.59 7.45
C PRO A 149 -11.21 7.97 8.54
N THR A 150 -11.29 8.63 9.69
CA THR A 150 -12.00 8.14 10.89
C THR A 150 -13.28 8.93 11.18
N VAL A 151 -13.99 9.41 10.15
CA VAL A 151 -15.25 10.14 10.33
C VAL A 151 -16.42 9.15 10.37
N VAL A 152 -17.17 9.14 11.48
CA VAL A 152 -18.41 8.40 11.63
C VAL A 152 -19.54 9.19 10.96
N SER A 153 -20.21 8.60 9.97
CA SER A 153 -21.27 9.29 9.21
C SER A 153 -22.65 8.63 9.30
N ASN A 154 -22.79 7.56 10.08
CA ASN A 154 -24.10 7.01 10.44
C ASN A 154 -24.12 6.50 11.89
N GLY A 155 -25.33 6.32 12.43
CA GLY A 155 -25.58 5.86 13.80
C GLY A 155 -25.71 4.35 13.96
N ASN A 156 -25.32 3.57 12.95
CA ASN A 156 -25.52 2.12 12.96
C ASN A 156 -24.52 1.44 13.92
N ASP A 157 -24.92 0.31 14.48
CA ASP A 157 -24.03 -0.55 15.28
C ASP A 157 -22.86 -1.13 14.45
N SER A 158 -23.19 -1.39 13.18
CA SER A 158 -22.55 -2.23 12.16
C SER A 158 -21.97 -1.51 10.94
N GLY A 159 -20.89 -2.02 10.34
CA GLY A 159 -20.56 -1.78 8.94
C GLY A 159 -19.95 -0.42 8.60
N ALA A 160 -19.82 -0.15 7.30
CA ALA A 160 -19.16 1.04 6.78
C ALA A 160 -19.71 2.32 7.41
N ALA A 161 -18.81 3.26 7.74
CA ALA A 161 -19.11 4.54 8.36
C ALA A 161 -19.73 4.52 9.77
N SER A 162 -19.88 3.35 10.40
CA SER A 162 -20.24 3.24 11.83
C SER A 162 -19.06 3.57 12.74
N LEU A 163 -19.35 3.92 14.00
CA LEU A 163 -18.33 4.11 15.03
C LEU A 163 -17.49 2.84 15.26
N ARG A 164 -18.13 1.67 15.24
CA ARG A 164 -17.44 0.38 15.39
C ARG A 164 -16.40 0.18 14.29
N GLN A 165 -16.77 0.47 13.04
CA GLN A 165 -15.86 0.35 11.92
C GLN A 165 -14.74 1.41 11.98
N ALA A 166 -15.06 2.65 12.38
CA ALA A 166 -14.05 3.69 12.56
C ALA A 166 -13.00 3.33 13.62
N ILE A 167 -13.38 2.67 14.72
CA ILE A 167 -12.44 2.18 15.74
C ILE A 167 -11.52 1.06 15.20
N ILE A 168 -12.08 0.18 14.37
CA ILE A 168 -11.32 -0.90 13.72
C ILE A 168 -10.27 -0.30 12.77
N ASP A 169 -10.70 0.64 11.91
CA ASP A 169 -9.88 1.21 10.85
C ASP A 169 -8.87 2.26 11.35
N ALA A 170 -9.14 2.90 12.48
CA ALA A 170 -8.26 3.89 13.07
C ALA A 170 -6.87 3.33 13.39
N CYS A 171 -5.85 4.16 13.13
CA CYS A 171 -4.48 3.90 13.57
C CYS A 171 -4.32 4.32 15.03
N ALA A 172 -3.27 3.82 15.68
CA ALA A 172 -2.93 4.27 17.02
C ALA A 172 -2.62 5.78 17.01
N GLY A 173 -3.22 6.53 17.92
CA GLY A 173 -3.11 7.97 18.06
C GLY A 173 -4.10 8.77 17.21
N SER A 174 -4.96 8.13 16.41
CA SER A 174 -5.96 8.83 15.59
C SER A 174 -7.05 9.49 16.45
N THR A 175 -7.66 10.53 15.89
CA THR A 175 -8.91 11.11 16.42
C THR A 175 -10.07 10.68 15.52
N ILE A 176 -11.07 10.03 16.11
CA ILE A 176 -12.35 9.73 15.48
C ILE A 176 -13.27 10.92 15.70
N THR A 177 -13.92 11.39 14.65
CA THR A 177 -14.91 12.48 14.71
C THR A 177 -16.24 12.03 14.10
N PHE A 178 -17.29 12.82 14.29
CA PHE A 178 -18.63 12.52 13.76
C PHE A 178 -19.04 13.57 12.73
N ALA A 179 -19.69 13.12 11.66
CA ALA A 179 -20.36 14.02 10.73
C ALA A 179 -21.48 14.77 11.47
N PRO A 180 -21.78 16.04 11.12
CA PRO A 180 -22.73 16.87 11.89
C PRO A 180 -24.15 16.28 12.05
N ALA A 181 -24.57 15.40 11.14
CA ALA A 181 -25.88 14.76 11.18
C ALA A 181 -25.96 13.56 12.15
N VAL A 182 -24.82 13.03 12.61
CA VAL A 182 -24.79 11.89 13.52
C VAL A 182 -24.92 12.41 14.95
N THR A 183 -26.12 12.31 15.51
CA THR A 183 -26.40 12.70 16.90
C THR A 183 -26.51 11.50 17.83
N THR A 184 -26.72 10.30 17.29
CA THR A 184 -26.88 9.07 18.07
C THR A 184 -26.22 7.89 17.34
N VAL A 185 -25.50 7.07 18.09
CA VAL A 185 -25.00 5.75 17.71
C VAL A 185 -25.73 4.72 18.56
N THR A 186 -26.40 3.77 17.91
CA THR A 186 -27.18 2.72 18.58
C THR A 186 -26.45 1.39 18.48
N LEU A 187 -26.06 0.81 19.63
CA LEU A 187 -25.38 -0.49 19.71
C LEU A 187 -26.38 -1.61 20.02
N THR A 188 -26.27 -2.71 19.28
CA THR A 188 -27.19 -3.86 19.38
C THR A 188 -26.50 -5.21 19.60
N SER A 189 -25.19 -5.29 19.33
CA SER A 189 -24.48 -6.58 19.28
C SER A 189 -23.43 -6.78 20.39
N ALA A 190 -22.46 -5.88 20.52
CA ALA A 190 -21.31 -6.07 21.40
C ALA A 190 -20.66 -4.75 21.84
N GLU A 191 -19.75 -4.85 22.81
CA GLU A 191 -18.91 -3.73 23.24
C GLU A 191 -18.06 -3.19 22.07
N LEU A 192 -17.75 -1.89 22.09
CA LEU A 192 -16.77 -1.28 21.20
C LEU A 192 -15.37 -1.51 21.78
N LEU A 193 -14.62 -2.44 21.18
CA LEU A 193 -13.28 -2.80 21.61
C LEU A 193 -12.27 -1.75 21.14
N ILE A 194 -11.54 -1.13 22.07
CA ILE A 194 -10.43 -0.22 21.79
C ILE A 194 -9.17 -0.86 22.35
N ASN A 195 -8.18 -1.12 21.49
CA ASN A 195 -6.93 -1.81 21.83
C ASN A 195 -5.67 -1.00 21.48
N LYS A 196 -5.87 0.28 21.18
CA LYS A 196 -4.86 1.20 20.64
C LYS A 196 -5.13 2.61 21.18
N ASN A 197 -4.10 3.45 21.20
CA ASN A 197 -4.28 4.85 21.60
C ASN A 197 -5.28 5.50 20.65
N LEU A 198 -6.25 6.24 21.18
CA LEU A 198 -7.33 6.78 20.36
C LEU A 198 -8.01 7.95 21.06
N THR A 199 -8.38 8.98 20.30
CA THR A 199 -9.34 9.99 20.73
C THR A 199 -10.65 9.76 19.99
N ILE A 200 -11.79 9.80 20.69
CA ILE A 200 -13.12 9.83 20.09
C ILE A 200 -13.78 11.13 20.52
N ASP A 201 -13.99 12.02 19.56
CA ASP A 201 -14.49 13.38 19.75
C ASP A 201 -15.90 13.50 19.17
N GLY A 202 -16.90 13.63 20.05
CA GLY A 202 -18.30 13.82 19.72
C GLY A 202 -18.66 15.20 19.15
N GLY A 203 -17.73 16.15 19.10
CA GLY A 203 -17.96 17.50 18.61
C GLY A 203 -19.09 18.21 19.37
N ALA A 204 -20.22 18.47 18.70
CA ALA A 204 -21.38 19.12 19.31
C ALA A 204 -22.14 18.26 20.35
N GLY A 205 -21.75 17.00 20.52
CA GLY A 205 -22.40 16.04 21.40
C GLY A 205 -22.98 14.87 20.63
N VAL A 206 -22.48 13.65 20.89
CA VAL A 206 -23.04 12.41 20.32
C VAL A 206 -23.48 11.48 21.44
N SER A 207 -24.70 10.96 21.33
CA SER A 207 -25.17 9.90 22.22
C SER A 207 -24.73 8.53 21.71
N VAL A 208 -23.95 7.79 22.50
CA VAL A 208 -23.63 6.38 22.22
C VAL A 208 -24.43 5.53 23.19
N THR A 209 -25.47 4.87 22.68
CA THR A 209 -26.42 4.14 23.51
C THR A 209 -26.49 2.67 23.11
N ARG A 210 -26.62 1.81 24.10
CA ARG A 210 -26.99 0.41 23.86
C ARG A 210 -28.50 0.26 23.88
N VAL A 211 -29.06 -0.55 22.98
CA VAL A 211 -30.47 -0.95 23.08
C VAL A 211 -30.68 -1.83 24.32
N ALA A 212 -31.67 -1.50 25.14
CA ALA A 212 -32.00 -2.27 26.33
C ALA A 212 -32.44 -3.71 25.96
N GLY A 213 -32.11 -4.67 26.83
CA GLY A 213 -32.39 -6.09 26.59
C GLY A 213 -31.12 -6.91 26.35
N SER A 214 -31.25 -8.02 25.63
CA SER A 214 -30.16 -8.94 25.32
C SER A 214 -29.61 -8.70 23.91
N PRO A 215 -28.28 -8.75 23.69
CA PRO A 215 -27.25 -9.04 24.67
C PRO A 215 -26.97 -7.87 25.62
N ASP A 216 -26.63 -8.19 26.87
CA ASP A 216 -26.17 -7.20 27.86
C ASP A 216 -24.67 -6.98 27.72
N PHE A 217 -24.26 -5.74 27.44
CA PHE A 217 -22.85 -5.37 27.28
C PHE A 217 -22.57 -3.89 27.62
N ARG A 218 -21.30 -3.55 27.87
CA ARG A 218 -20.86 -2.15 28.09
C ARG A 218 -20.67 -1.42 26.76
N ILE A 219 -20.67 -0.09 26.74
CA ILE A 219 -20.43 0.64 25.48
C ILE A 219 -19.00 0.43 24.99
N PHE A 220 -18.00 0.67 25.84
CA PHE A 220 -16.58 0.53 25.49
C PHE A 220 -15.86 -0.52 26.33
N SER A 221 -14.94 -1.25 25.70
CA SER A 221 -13.93 -2.06 26.39
C SER A 221 -12.55 -1.64 25.90
N VAL A 222 -11.78 -1.02 26.79
CA VAL A 222 -10.38 -0.64 26.56
C VAL A 222 -9.47 -1.77 27.03
N THR A 223 -8.61 -2.23 26.13
CA THR A 223 -7.69 -3.36 26.34
C THR A 223 -6.29 -2.99 25.86
N GLY A 224 -5.27 -3.71 26.36
CA GLY A 224 -3.87 -3.49 25.99
C GLY A 224 -3.05 -2.83 27.11
N ALA A 225 -1.76 -3.21 27.20
CA ALA A 225 -0.83 -2.54 28.11
C ALA A 225 -0.46 -1.17 27.52
N ALA A 226 -0.55 -0.11 28.34
CA ALA A 226 -0.23 1.28 27.97
C ALA A 226 -1.17 1.95 26.94
N THR A 227 -2.44 1.54 26.86
CA THR A 227 -3.44 2.16 25.98
C THR A 227 -4.06 3.41 26.59
N THR A 228 -3.91 4.57 25.94
CA THR A 228 -4.57 5.83 26.32
C THR A 228 -5.75 6.09 25.40
N VAL A 229 -6.95 6.17 25.96
CA VAL A 229 -8.18 6.51 25.24
C VAL A 229 -8.77 7.79 25.80
N MET A 230 -8.99 8.78 24.93
CA MET A 230 -9.70 10.01 25.26
C MET A 230 -11.10 9.96 24.64
N LEU A 231 -12.12 10.18 25.46
CA LEU A 231 -13.51 10.27 25.03
C LEU A 231 -13.99 11.68 25.35
N ASP A 232 -14.26 12.47 24.32
CA ASP A 232 -14.65 13.88 24.44
C ASP A 232 -16.05 14.10 23.89
N SER A 233 -16.85 14.92 24.58
CA SER A 233 -18.18 15.34 24.10
C SER A 233 -19.13 14.17 23.75
N LEU A 234 -19.03 13.06 24.48
CA LEU A 234 -19.91 11.88 24.33
C LEU A 234 -20.87 11.74 25.51
N THR A 235 -22.15 11.50 25.21
CA THR A 235 -23.12 11.01 26.20
C THR A 235 -23.27 9.51 26.02
N MET A 236 -22.90 8.71 27.02
CA MET A 236 -22.99 7.25 26.94
C MET A 236 -24.11 6.73 27.85
N SER A 237 -24.99 5.87 27.33
CA SER A 237 -26.17 5.39 28.08
C SER A 237 -26.48 3.92 27.86
N ASN A 238 -27.26 3.34 28.78
CA ASN A 238 -27.77 1.96 28.74
C ASN A 238 -26.71 0.84 28.69
N GLY A 239 -25.43 1.16 28.86
CA GLY A 239 -24.38 0.14 29.06
C GLY A 239 -24.65 -0.66 30.34
N SER A 240 -24.62 -1.98 30.24
CA SER A 240 -24.75 -2.88 31.40
C SER A 240 -24.02 -4.18 31.10
N ALA A 241 -23.27 -4.68 32.06
CA ALA A 241 -22.78 -6.06 32.04
C ALA A 241 -23.06 -6.71 33.40
N ASN A 242 -24.22 -6.33 33.97
CA ASN A 242 -24.77 -6.59 35.33
C ASN A 242 -24.43 -5.58 36.45
N VAL A 243 -24.79 -4.30 36.22
CA VAL A 243 -24.79 -3.12 37.12
C VAL A 243 -23.44 -2.40 37.31
N GLY A 244 -23.27 -1.32 36.54
CA GLY A 244 -22.27 -0.26 36.77
C GLY A 244 -21.05 -0.31 35.84
N GLY A 245 -21.04 0.59 34.85
CA GLY A 245 -19.88 0.92 34.02
C GLY A 245 -20.21 0.92 32.53
N VAL A 246 -20.31 2.11 31.94
CA VAL A 246 -20.46 2.29 30.49
C VAL A 246 -19.16 1.92 29.75
N ILE A 247 -18.06 1.84 30.51
CA ILE A 247 -16.70 1.59 30.04
C ILE A 247 -16.06 0.53 30.94
N ARG A 248 -15.34 -0.43 30.34
CA ARG A 248 -14.38 -1.30 31.02
C ARG A 248 -12.97 -0.90 30.62
N ASN A 249 -12.11 -0.55 31.58
CA ASN A 249 -10.69 -0.36 31.34
C ASN A 249 -9.91 -1.55 31.92
N GLN A 250 -9.26 -2.33 31.05
CA GLN A 250 -8.35 -3.41 31.45
C GLN A 250 -6.87 -3.05 31.31
N GLY A 251 -6.56 -1.80 30.93
CA GLY A 251 -5.20 -1.28 30.81
C GLY A 251 -4.70 -0.62 32.10
N ILE A 252 -3.39 -0.35 32.14
CA ILE A 252 -2.67 0.31 33.27
C ILE A 252 -2.56 1.84 33.13
N SER A 253 -3.00 2.43 32.01
CA SER A 253 -2.88 3.87 31.76
C SER A 253 -4.07 4.66 32.32
N PRO A 254 -3.87 5.93 32.74
CA PRO A 254 -4.93 6.77 33.25
C PRO A 254 -5.98 7.06 32.17
N PHE A 255 -7.24 6.92 32.55
CA PHE A 255 -8.43 7.26 31.76
C PHE A 255 -8.86 8.69 32.12
N TRP A 256 -9.06 9.55 31.12
CA TRP A 256 -9.46 10.94 31.30
C TRP A 256 -10.80 11.23 30.60
N MET A 257 -11.75 11.77 31.36
CA MET A 257 -12.98 12.39 30.87
C MET A 257 -12.92 13.86 31.30
N PRO A 258 -12.75 14.83 30.38
CA PRO A 258 -12.93 16.23 30.68
C PRO A 258 -14.40 16.59 30.94
#